data_AF-A0AAD6F1E3-F1
#
_entry.id   AF-A0AAD6F1E3-F1
#
_cell.length_a   1.000
_cell.length_b   1.000
_cell.length_c   1.000
_cell.angle_alpha   90.00
_cell.angle_beta   90.00
_cell.angle_gamma   90.00
#
_symmetry.space_group_name_H-M   'P 1'
#
loop_
_entity.id
_entity.type
_entity.pdbx_description
1 polymer ?
#
loop_
_entity_poly.entity_id
_entity_poly.type
_entity_poly.pdbx_seq_one_letter_code
_entity_poly.pdbx_strand_id
1 'polypeptide(L)'
;MGLALPFAAALMLAWAPHVMCASSSSHVPPRCLSINSSHILVSCKDHNTMGNTSCSTSRKKMADCSHKLRTNFLKVLQSRRKILKVPRTVEHGNPIQDPLYQNKKPLPSKMAMESCPRKEIEGLQEKLVQENLYLTTEEGEQGRLPVLILSLKDDAHKRKPAIVFLHSSYMCKEWLRPLLEAYASRGYVSIAIDSRYHGERAHTTTTYVDALVSAWRKGDTMPFIFDTVWDLIKLADYLVERDDVDPARIGITGESLRGMHAWFAAAADARYSVAVPIIGIQGFRWAIDNDKWQARADSIKPLFEAARIDLGKSAIDKEVVEKVWDRIAPGLDSEFDAPYSVPAIAPRPLLVLNGADDPRCPLSGLKTPEERTSAAYKSFGSADKFKLIAEPGIGHQMTSSMVKEASDWFDRFL
;
A
#
# COMPACT_ATOMS: atom_id res chain seq x y z
N MET A 1 -2.39 -52.97 33.37
CA MET A 1 -1.26 -52.02 33.36
C MET A 1 -1.76 -50.78 32.63
N GLY A 2 -2.41 -49.80 33.28
CA GLY A 2 -1.87 -48.91 34.34
C GLY A 2 -0.90 -47.94 33.65
N LEU A 3 -1.18 -46.64 33.45
CA LEU A 3 -1.76 -45.66 34.37
C LEU A 3 -2.43 -44.50 33.61
N ALA A 4 -3.41 -43.89 34.28
CA ALA A 4 -4.11 -42.67 33.91
C ALA A 4 -3.72 -41.52 34.88
N LEU A 5 -3.91 -40.27 34.39
CA LEU A 5 -4.24 -39.02 35.12
C LEU A 5 -3.14 -38.33 35.99
N PRO A 6 -3.30 -37.04 36.42
CA PRO A 6 -4.39 -36.07 36.14
C PRO A 6 -3.97 -34.60 35.86
N PHE A 7 -4.99 -33.80 35.51
CA PHE A 7 -5.15 -32.35 35.71
C PHE A 7 -4.95 -31.92 37.19
N ALA A 8 -4.39 -30.72 37.43
CA ALA A 8 -4.84 -29.82 38.50
C ALA A 8 -4.31 -28.38 38.35
N ALA A 9 -5.16 -27.43 38.77
CA ALA A 9 -5.02 -25.98 38.75
C ALA A 9 -3.97 -25.41 39.73
N ALA A 10 -3.49 -24.20 39.46
CA ALA A 10 -3.56 -23.01 40.34
C ALA A 10 -2.41 -22.02 40.07
N LEU A 11 -2.73 -20.77 39.69
CA LEU A 11 -2.42 -19.55 40.46
C LEU A 11 -2.86 -18.32 39.64
N MET A 12 -4.01 -17.75 40.02
CA MET A 12 -4.25 -16.32 39.88
C MET A 12 -3.52 -15.62 41.02
N LEU A 13 -2.69 -14.62 40.72
CA LEU A 13 -2.37 -13.57 41.68
C LEU A 13 -2.37 -12.23 40.95
N ALA A 14 -3.25 -11.37 41.45
CA ALA A 14 -3.54 -10.03 41.02
C ALA A 14 -2.37 -9.08 41.28
N TRP A 15 -2.20 -8.08 40.42
CA TRP A 15 -1.53 -6.84 40.78
C TRP A 15 -2.36 -5.66 40.26
N ALA A 16 -2.98 -4.95 41.20
CA ALA A 16 -3.62 -3.66 41.02
C ALA A 16 -2.61 -2.56 41.37
N PRO A 17 -2.54 -1.43 40.66
CA PRO A 17 -1.79 -0.28 41.12
C PRO A 17 -2.62 0.57 42.09
N HIS A 18 -2.03 0.85 43.24
CA HIS A 18 -2.56 1.74 44.27
C HIS A 18 -2.66 3.19 43.76
N VAL A 19 -3.85 3.76 43.97
CA VAL A 19 -4.11 5.19 44.02
C VAL A 19 -3.57 5.73 45.35
N MET A 20 -2.70 6.74 45.28
CA MET A 20 -2.37 7.61 46.42
C MET A 20 -2.73 9.04 46.04
N CYS A 21 -3.76 9.54 46.71
CA CYS A 21 -4.16 10.94 46.72
C CYS A 21 -3.46 11.59 47.91
N ALA A 22 -2.77 12.71 47.69
CA ALA A 22 -2.35 13.61 48.76
C ALA A 22 -2.63 15.05 48.32
N SER A 23 -3.60 15.64 49.00
CA SER A 23 -3.94 17.05 48.99
C SER A 23 -2.97 17.84 49.88
N SER A 24 -2.57 19.03 49.45
CA SER A 24 -2.49 20.20 50.34
C SER A 24 -2.46 21.50 49.53
N SER A 25 -3.03 22.52 50.15
CA SER A 25 -3.62 23.74 49.61
C SER A 25 -2.78 24.99 49.87
N SER A 26 -2.84 25.97 48.97
CA SER A 26 -2.82 27.44 49.22
C SER A 26 -2.97 28.15 47.84
N HIS A 27 -4.06 28.84 47.44
CA HIS A 27 -4.66 30.13 47.85
C HIS A 27 -3.59 31.25 47.94
N VAL A 28 -3.54 32.30 47.08
CA VAL A 28 -4.50 33.40 46.77
C VAL A 28 -4.06 34.19 45.48
N PRO A 29 -4.93 34.99 44.81
CA PRO A 29 -4.93 35.27 43.36
C PRO A 29 -4.62 36.76 42.94
N PRO A 30 -5.32 37.41 41.99
CA PRO A 30 -4.88 37.69 40.61
C PRO A 30 -4.69 39.19 40.30
N ARG A 31 -4.11 39.55 39.14
CA ARG A 31 -4.25 40.90 38.57
C ARG A 31 -4.50 40.88 37.07
N CYS A 32 -5.74 41.21 36.71
CA CYS A 32 -6.08 41.86 35.45
C CYS A 32 -5.73 43.35 35.56
N LEU A 33 -5.10 43.91 34.52
CA LEU A 33 -5.09 45.35 34.25
C LEU A 33 -5.15 45.53 32.73
N SER A 34 -6.31 45.99 32.27
CA SER A 34 -6.50 46.63 30.97
C SER A 34 -6.05 48.08 31.05
N ILE A 35 -5.17 48.54 30.15
CA ILE A 35 -5.08 49.96 29.76
C ILE A 35 -4.91 50.05 28.24
N ASN A 36 -5.61 51.03 27.71
CA ASN A 36 -5.90 51.33 26.31
C ASN A 36 -4.81 52.20 25.66
N SER A 37 -4.76 52.14 24.32
CA SER A 37 -4.39 53.23 23.39
C SER A 37 -2.92 53.69 23.27
N SER A 38 -2.31 53.41 22.11
CA SER A 38 -1.74 54.46 21.25
C SER A 38 -1.32 53.88 19.88
N HIS A 39 -1.89 54.48 18.83
CA HIS A 39 -1.57 54.28 17.43
C HIS A 39 -0.08 54.44 17.12
N ILE A 40 0.51 53.48 16.41
CA ILE A 40 1.63 53.74 15.51
C ILE A 40 1.30 53.08 14.17
N LEU A 41 0.86 53.92 13.23
CA LEU A 41 0.83 53.63 11.80
C LEU A 41 2.29 53.47 11.32
N VAL A 42 2.71 52.24 11.05
CA VAL A 42 3.88 52.00 10.20
C VAL A 42 3.38 51.54 8.83
N SER A 43 3.63 52.41 7.85
CA SER A 43 3.35 52.22 6.43
C SER A 43 3.92 50.89 5.92
N CYS A 44 3.05 50.00 5.45
CA CYS A 44 3.44 48.90 4.56
C CYS A 44 3.86 49.49 3.21
N LYS A 45 5.16 49.51 2.94
CA LYS A 45 5.69 49.58 1.57
C LYS A 45 6.31 48.23 1.23
N ASP A 46 5.68 47.56 0.27
CA ASP A 46 6.26 46.67 -0.74
C ASP A 46 7.42 45.75 -0.33
N HIS A 47 7.08 44.57 0.18
CA HIS A 47 7.92 43.38 0.03
C HIS A 47 7.09 42.21 -0.49
N ASN A 48 6.89 42.18 -1.81
CA ASN A 48 6.26 41.05 -2.49
C ASN A 48 7.07 40.61 -3.71
N THR A 49 8.31 40.15 -3.48
CA THR A 49 9.13 39.52 -4.54
C THR A 49 10.15 38.47 -4.06
N MET A 50 10.40 38.29 -2.75
CA MET A 50 11.36 37.28 -2.27
C MET A 50 10.75 35.95 -1.78
N GLY A 51 9.43 35.85 -1.61
CA GLY A 51 8.77 34.61 -1.15
C GLY A 51 8.44 33.59 -2.26
N ASN A 52 8.31 34.04 -3.51
CA ASN A 52 7.87 33.17 -4.62
C ASN A 52 9.00 32.38 -5.27
N THR A 53 10.23 32.91 -5.28
CA THR A 53 11.41 32.31 -5.91
C THR A 53 11.98 31.15 -5.10
N SER A 54 11.96 31.22 -3.77
CA SER A 54 12.43 30.12 -2.90
C SER A 54 11.46 28.92 -2.96
N CYS A 55 10.15 29.18 -2.94
CA CYS A 55 9.10 28.19 -3.04
C CYS A 55 9.05 27.50 -4.42
N SER A 56 9.24 28.25 -5.52
CA SER A 56 9.32 27.68 -6.87
C SER A 56 10.58 26.83 -7.07
N THR A 57 11.72 27.27 -6.54
CA THR A 57 12.99 26.51 -6.56
C THR A 57 12.88 25.22 -5.76
N SER A 58 12.23 25.26 -4.59
CA SER A 58 11.97 24.07 -3.76
C SER A 58 11.08 23.06 -4.49
N ARG A 59 9.98 23.50 -5.10
CA ARG A 59 9.07 22.63 -5.87
C ARG A 59 9.77 21.97 -7.05
N LYS A 60 10.57 22.73 -7.80
CA LYS A 60 11.34 22.21 -8.93
C LYS A 60 12.32 21.12 -8.48
N LYS A 61 13.11 21.38 -7.43
CA LYS A 61 14.05 20.41 -6.87
C LYS A 61 13.35 19.11 -6.44
N MET A 62 12.16 19.20 -5.86
CA MET A 62 11.37 18.04 -5.46
C MET A 62 10.81 17.24 -6.63
N ALA A 63 10.34 17.93 -7.67
CA ALA A 63 9.92 17.30 -8.92
C ALA A 63 11.10 16.56 -9.59
N ASP A 64 12.28 17.17 -9.63
CA ASP A 64 13.50 16.57 -10.17
C ASP A 64 13.93 15.33 -9.36
N CYS A 65 13.87 15.39 -8.02
CA CYS A 65 14.13 14.22 -7.17
C CYS A 65 13.14 13.08 -7.44
N SER A 66 11.85 13.41 -7.57
CA SER A 66 10.80 12.42 -7.85
C SER A 66 10.97 11.80 -9.24
N HIS A 67 11.36 12.59 -10.24
CA HIS A 67 11.67 12.11 -11.58
C HIS A 67 12.89 11.17 -11.55
N LYS A 68 13.98 11.56 -10.87
CA LYS A 68 15.18 10.73 -10.73
C LYS A 68 14.86 9.39 -10.06
N LEU A 69 14.06 9.40 -8.98
CA LEU A 69 13.63 8.18 -8.31
C LEU A 69 12.87 7.25 -9.27
N ARG A 70 11.89 7.77 -10.02
CA ARG A 70 11.14 7.00 -11.01
C ARG A 70 12.04 6.43 -12.10
N THR A 71 12.96 7.24 -12.64
CA THR A 71 13.90 6.80 -13.67
C THR A 71 14.80 5.68 -13.17
N ASN A 72 15.35 5.80 -11.96
CA ASN A 72 16.19 4.76 -11.35
C ASN A 72 15.37 3.49 -11.09
N PHE A 73 14.16 3.64 -10.56
CA PHE A 73 13.29 2.51 -10.28
C PHE A 73 12.92 1.75 -11.56
N LEU A 74 12.56 2.46 -12.63
CA LEU A 74 12.31 1.86 -13.94
C LEU A 74 13.53 1.10 -14.48
N LYS A 75 14.75 1.61 -14.29
CA LYS A 75 15.97 0.88 -14.67
C LYS A 75 16.11 -0.44 -13.90
N VAL A 76 15.80 -0.44 -12.60
CA VAL A 76 15.81 -1.66 -11.78
C VAL A 76 14.74 -2.64 -12.24
N LEU A 77 13.52 -2.18 -12.53
CA LEU A 77 12.48 -3.05 -13.10
C LEU A 77 12.96 -3.66 -14.43
N GLN A 78 13.60 -2.87 -15.29
CA GLN A 78 14.08 -3.36 -16.59
C GLN A 78 15.28 -4.31 -16.48
N SER A 79 16.09 -4.25 -15.42
CA SER A 79 17.39 -4.93 -15.36
C SER A 79 17.32 -6.46 -15.33
N ARG A 80 16.16 -7.04 -14.98
CA ARG A 80 15.94 -8.49 -14.92
C ARG A 80 15.06 -9.03 -16.05
N ARG A 81 14.72 -8.17 -17.01
CA ARG A 81 13.87 -8.50 -18.16
C ARG A 81 14.74 -8.70 -19.39
N LYS A 82 14.70 -9.90 -19.98
CA LYS A 82 15.45 -10.21 -21.21
C LYS A 82 14.93 -9.44 -22.41
N ILE A 83 13.60 -9.33 -22.53
CA ILE A 83 12.91 -8.61 -23.59
C ILE A 83 12.17 -7.42 -22.98
N LEU A 84 12.62 -6.21 -23.30
CA LEU A 84 12.04 -4.98 -22.74
C LEU A 84 10.73 -4.55 -23.42
N LYS A 85 10.50 -5.02 -24.64
CA LYS A 85 9.31 -4.71 -25.45
C LYS A 85 8.64 -6.00 -25.85
N VAL A 86 7.51 -6.28 -25.23
CA VAL A 86 6.60 -7.34 -25.66
C VAL A 86 5.44 -6.71 -26.44
N PRO A 87 4.88 -7.41 -27.44
CA PRO A 87 3.66 -6.97 -28.10
C PRO A 87 2.56 -6.76 -27.05
N ARG A 88 1.88 -5.63 -27.12
CA ARG A 88 0.72 -5.37 -26.27
C ARG A 88 -0.45 -6.19 -26.81
N THR A 89 -0.74 -7.31 -26.16
CA THR A 89 -1.91 -8.13 -26.47
C THR A 89 -2.89 -8.12 -25.30
N VAL A 90 -4.16 -8.10 -25.63
CA VAL A 90 -5.29 -8.23 -24.71
C VAL A 90 -6.09 -9.43 -25.19
N GLU A 91 -6.11 -10.48 -24.40
CA GLU A 91 -6.91 -11.68 -24.66
C GLU A 91 -8.13 -11.68 -23.74
N HIS A 92 -9.29 -12.04 -24.27
CA HIS A 92 -10.47 -12.25 -23.44
C HIS A 92 -10.39 -13.62 -22.75
N GLY A 93 -10.69 -13.62 -21.45
CA GLY A 93 -10.78 -14.81 -20.62
C GLY A 93 -12.20 -15.10 -20.18
N ASN A 94 -12.36 -16.25 -19.53
CA ASN A 94 -13.60 -16.67 -18.91
C ASN A 94 -13.53 -16.48 -17.39
N PRO A 95 -14.68 -16.35 -16.70
CA PRO A 95 -14.71 -16.38 -15.24
C PRO A 95 -14.09 -17.67 -14.68
N ILE A 96 -13.25 -17.53 -13.65
CA ILE A 96 -12.62 -18.67 -12.99
C ILE A 96 -13.60 -19.36 -12.04
N GLN A 97 -13.85 -20.65 -12.26
CA GLN A 97 -14.78 -21.43 -11.45
C GLN A 97 -14.17 -21.93 -10.14
N ASP A 98 -12.89 -22.32 -10.15
CA ASP A 98 -12.16 -22.83 -8.98
C ASP A 98 -10.86 -22.03 -8.78
N PRO A 99 -10.91 -20.87 -8.10
CA PRO A 99 -9.73 -20.04 -7.90
C PRO A 99 -8.73 -20.68 -6.93
N LEU A 100 -7.45 -20.69 -7.30
CA LEU A 100 -6.39 -21.21 -6.45
C LEU A 100 -6.01 -20.23 -5.33
N TYR A 101 -6.38 -20.58 -4.09
CA TYR A 101 -5.92 -19.90 -2.88
C TYR A 101 -4.72 -20.65 -2.27
N GLN A 102 -3.58 -19.99 -2.17
CA GLN A 102 -2.35 -20.53 -1.57
C GLN A 102 -2.41 -20.58 -0.03
N ASN A 103 -3.39 -19.91 0.57
CA ASN A 103 -3.70 -20.03 1.98
C ASN A 103 -5.21 -20.20 2.15
N LYS A 104 -5.63 -21.20 2.94
CA LYS A 104 -7.04 -21.51 3.20
C LYS A 104 -7.57 -20.94 4.52
N LYS A 105 -6.73 -20.24 5.30
CA LYS A 105 -7.16 -19.68 6.59
C LYS A 105 -8.16 -18.54 6.37
N PRO A 106 -9.24 -18.45 7.18
CA PRO A 106 -10.12 -17.30 7.17
C PRO A 106 -9.29 -16.05 7.48
N LEU A 107 -9.29 -15.08 6.57
CA LEU A 107 -8.64 -13.80 6.81
C LEU A 107 -9.67 -12.83 7.41
N PRO A 108 -9.35 -12.15 8.53
CA PRO A 108 -10.20 -11.11 9.10
C PRO A 108 -10.61 -10.01 8.11
N SER A 109 -9.83 -9.83 7.03
CA SER A 109 -10.10 -8.87 5.96
C SER A 109 -11.40 -9.11 5.20
N LYS A 110 -11.96 -10.34 5.19
CA LYS A 110 -13.22 -10.63 4.48
C LYS A 110 -14.39 -9.78 5.02
N MET A 111 -14.57 -9.74 6.35
CA MET A 111 -15.63 -8.95 6.97
C MET A 111 -15.44 -7.45 6.71
N ALA A 112 -14.19 -6.97 6.74
CA ALA A 112 -13.87 -5.59 6.41
C ALA A 112 -14.25 -5.25 4.95
N MET A 113 -13.93 -6.13 3.99
CA MET A 113 -14.32 -5.92 2.60
C MET A 113 -15.84 -5.95 2.40
N GLU A 114 -16.55 -6.86 3.06
CA GLU A 114 -18.01 -6.95 2.98
C GLU A 114 -18.70 -5.70 3.52
N SER A 115 -18.10 -5.04 4.53
CA SER A 115 -18.56 -3.77 5.08
C SER A 115 -18.29 -2.54 4.19
N CYS A 116 -17.70 -2.73 3.01
CA CYS A 116 -17.44 -1.64 2.09
C CYS A 116 -18.73 -0.88 1.75
N PRO A 117 -18.73 0.47 1.87
CA PRO A 117 -19.85 1.29 1.42
C PRO A 117 -20.23 0.97 -0.02
N ARG A 118 -21.52 0.75 -0.25
CA ARG A 118 -22.12 0.40 -1.54
C ARG A 118 -23.43 1.18 -1.72
N LYS A 119 -23.83 1.40 -2.97
CA LYS A 119 -25.17 1.92 -3.27
C LYS A 119 -26.13 0.75 -3.42
N GLU A 120 -27.30 0.87 -2.80
CA GLU A 120 -28.38 -0.11 -2.98
C GLU A 120 -28.94 0.02 -4.40
N ILE A 121 -28.78 -1.04 -5.20
CA ILE A 121 -29.25 -1.12 -6.58
C ILE A 121 -30.05 -2.41 -6.72
N GLU A 122 -31.34 -2.26 -7.04
CA GLU A 122 -32.21 -3.39 -7.36
C GLU A 122 -31.69 -4.13 -8.59
N GLY A 123 -31.53 -5.45 -8.49
CA GLY A 123 -30.95 -6.29 -9.54
C GLY A 123 -29.50 -5.93 -9.89
N LEU A 124 -28.67 -5.67 -8.87
CA LEU A 124 -27.26 -5.29 -9.09
C LEU A 124 -26.53 -6.32 -9.94
N GLN A 125 -26.71 -7.61 -9.66
CA GLN A 125 -25.97 -8.69 -10.33
C GLN A 125 -26.28 -8.75 -11.83
N GLU A 126 -27.53 -8.51 -12.23
CA GLU A 126 -27.98 -8.46 -13.62
C GLU A 126 -27.47 -7.21 -14.36
N LYS A 127 -27.10 -6.16 -13.61
CA LYS A 127 -26.59 -4.89 -14.13
C LYS A 127 -25.06 -4.83 -14.16
N LEU A 128 -24.36 -5.76 -13.52
CA LEU A 128 -22.91 -5.82 -13.54
C LEU A 128 -22.41 -6.35 -14.88
N VAL A 129 -21.48 -5.63 -15.48
CA VAL A 129 -20.68 -6.08 -16.63
C VAL A 129 -19.36 -6.60 -16.09
N GLN A 130 -19.08 -7.87 -16.39
CA GLN A 130 -17.84 -8.53 -16.00
C GLN A 130 -16.98 -8.81 -17.22
N GLU A 131 -15.73 -8.36 -17.19
CA GLU A 131 -14.70 -8.73 -18.16
C GLU A 131 -13.59 -9.50 -17.44
N ASN A 132 -13.18 -10.63 -18.03
CA ASN A 132 -11.95 -11.31 -17.64
C ASN A 132 -10.99 -11.16 -18.81
N LEU A 133 -9.77 -10.70 -18.54
CA LEU A 133 -8.79 -10.37 -19.56
C LEU A 133 -7.42 -10.91 -19.18
N TYR A 134 -6.58 -11.13 -20.18
CA TYR A 134 -5.16 -11.38 -20.01
C TYR A 134 -4.36 -10.33 -20.75
N LEU A 135 -3.52 -9.59 -20.03
CA LEU A 135 -2.62 -8.59 -20.59
C LEU A 135 -1.21 -9.17 -20.67
N THR A 136 -0.56 -9.09 -21.83
CA THR A 136 0.87 -9.45 -21.92
C THR A 136 1.72 -8.27 -21.43
N THR A 137 2.38 -8.46 -20.29
CA THR A 137 3.20 -7.43 -19.61
C THR A 137 4.71 -7.66 -19.80
N GLU A 138 5.10 -8.91 -20.02
CA GLU A 138 6.45 -9.35 -20.40
C GLU A 138 6.42 -10.80 -20.94
N GLU A 139 7.58 -11.35 -21.30
CA GLU A 139 7.71 -12.72 -21.79
C GLU A 139 7.51 -13.75 -20.67
N GLY A 140 6.95 -14.91 -21.02
CA GLY A 140 6.77 -16.05 -20.13
C GLY A 140 5.45 -16.03 -19.37
N GLU A 141 5.15 -17.15 -18.69
CA GLU A 141 3.86 -17.37 -18.02
C GLU A 141 3.51 -16.27 -17.02
N GLN A 142 4.49 -15.84 -16.23
CA GLN A 142 4.26 -14.78 -15.26
C GLN A 142 4.01 -13.43 -15.92
N GLY A 143 4.42 -13.22 -17.18
CA GLY A 143 4.13 -12.00 -17.93
C GLY A 143 2.68 -11.90 -18.43
N ARG A 144 1.92 -12.99 -18.43
CA ARG A 144 0.49 -13.00 -18.75
C ARG A 144 -0.30 -12.58 -17.51
N LEU A 145 -0.78 -11.34 -17.46
CA LEU A 145 -1.49 -10.73 -16.33
C LEU A 145 -3.00 -10.99 -16.38
N PRO A 146 -3.55 -11.82 -15.48
CA PRO A 146 -4.99 -11.99 -15.35
C PRO A 146 -5.62 -10.76 -14.70
N VAL A 147 -6.68 -10.25 -15.32
CA VAL A 147 -7.41 -9.06 -14.91
C VAL A 147 -8.90 -9.38 -14.85
N LEU A 148 -9.55 -9.03 -13.75
CA LEU A 148 -10.99 -9.05 -13.56
C LEU A 148 -11.49 -7.61 -13.47
N ILE A 149 -12.42 -7.22 -14.35
CA ILE A 149 -13.04 -5.90 -14.34
C ILE A 149 -14.53 -6.07 -14.05
N LEU A 150 -15.04 -5.27 -13.13
CA LEU A 150 -16.47 -5.14 -12.86
C LEU A 150 -16.89 -3.68 -12.95
N SER A 151 -17.94 -3.42 -13.70
CA SER A 151 -18.56 -2.10 -13.81
C SER A 151 -20.07 -2.24 -13.91
N LEU A 152 -20.82 -1.16 -13.66
CA LEU A 152 -22.25 -1.13 -13.99
C LEU A 152 -22.44 -0.90 -15.49
N LYS A 153 -23.36 -1.67 -16.08
CA LYS A 153 -23.89 -1.40 -17.41
C LYS A 153 -24.44 0.03 -17.43
N ASP A 154 -23.95 0.82 -18.37
CA ASP A 154 -24.35 2.22 -18.53
C ASP A 154 -24.48 2.49 -20.02
N ASP A 155 -25.66 2.95 -20.43
CA ASP A 155 -25.96 3.29 -21.81
C ASP A 155 -25.43 4.69 -22.16
N ALA A 156 -25.02 5.48 -21.16
CA ALA A 156 -24.27 6.70 -21.38
C ALA A 156 -22.80 6.34 -21.66
N HIS A 157 -22.33 6.61 -22.88
CA HIS A 157 -20.91 6.46 -23.30
C HIS A 157 -19.96 7.44 -22.58
N LYS A 158 -20.03 7.53 -21.25
CA LYS A 158 -19.24 8.43 -20.43
C LYS A 158 -18.08 7.68 -19.79
N ARG A 159 -16.89 8.25 -19.89
CA ARG A 159 -15.69 7.78 -19.17
C ARG A 159 -15.89 7.88 -17.66
N LYS A 160 -15.61 6.78 -16.96
CA LYS A 160 -15.80 6.61 -15.51
C LYS A 160 -14.46 6.61 -14.78
N PRO A 161 -14.45 7.02 -13.50
CA PRO A 161 -13.27 6.80 -12.66
C PRO A 161 -13.03 5.30 -12.49
N ALA A 162 -11.76 4.90 -12.43
CA ALA A 162 -11.36 3.52 -12.28
C ALA A 162 -10.61 3.31 -10.96
N ILE A 163 -10.75 2.15 -10.32
CA ILE A 163 -9.98 1.81 -9.12
C ILE A 163 -9.40 0.41 -9.26
N VAL A 164 -8.08 0.30 -9.10
CA VAL A 164 -7.34 -0.96 -9.07
C VAL A 164 -7.23 -1.45 -7.64
N PHE A 165 -7.79 -2.63 -7.38
CA PHE A 165 -7.73 -3.36 -6.13
C PHE A 165 -6.73 -4.51 -6.23
N LEU A 166 -5.95 -4.67 -5.17
CA LEU A 166 -4.94 -5.71 -5.06
C LEU A 166 -5.23 -6.64 -3.88
N HIS A 167 -5.27 -7.94 -4.16
CA HIS A 167 -5.78 -8.98 -3.24
C HIS A 167 -4.77 -9.34 -2.13
N SER A 168 -5.25 -9.62 -0.91
CA SER A 168 -4.39 -10.05 0.19
C SER A 168 -3.43 -11.19 -0.19
N SER A 169 -2.28 -11.26 0.47
CA SER A 169 -1.25 -12.30 0.22
C SER A 169 -1.87 -13.70 0.21
N TYR A 170 -1.44 -14.55 -0.73
CA TYR A 170 -1.91 -15.92 -0.90
C TYR A 170 -3.36 -16.08 -1.38
N MET A 171 -4.08 -14.98 -1.63
CA MET A 171 -5.41 -14.99 -2.30
C MET A 171 -5.26 -14.83 -3.83
N CYS A 172 -6.33 -14.42 -4.51
CA CYS A 172 -6.40 -14.11 -5.93
C CYS A 172 -7.38 -12.95 -6.20
N LYS A 173 -7.50 -12.51 -7.46
CA LYS A 173 -8.40 -11.43 -7.87
C LYS A 173 -9.88 -11.71 -7.57
N GLU A 174 -10.33 -12.96 -7.62
CA GLU A 174 -11.73 -13.33 -7.32
C GLU A 174 -12.11 -13.05 -5.86
N TRP A 175 -11.13 -13.11 -4.94
CA TRP A 175 -11.32 -12.78 -3.53
C TRP A 175 -11.81 -11.34 -3.32
N LEU A 176 -11.48 -10.43 -4.23
CA LEU A 176 -11.82 -9.01 -4.15
C LEU A 176 -13.24 -8.70 -4.62
N ARG A 177 -14.01 -9.68 -5.11
CA ARG A 177 -15.34 -9.45 -5.68
C ARG A 177 -16.25 -8.57 -4.79
N PRO A 178 -16.34 -8.74 -3.45
CA PRO A 178 -17.16 -7.86 -2.63
C PRO A 178 -16.79 -6.37 -2.73
N LEU A 179 -15.49 -6.04 -2.83
CA LEU A 179 -15.04 -4.66 -3.05
C LEU A 179 -15.37 -4.20 -4.47
N LEU A 180 -15.12 -5.05 -5.46
CA LEU A 180 -15.39 -4.71 -6.86
C LEU A 180 -16.88 -4.38 -7.07
N GLU A 181 -17.79 -5.21 -6.56
CA GLU A 181 -19.23 -4.97 -6.62
C GLU A 181 -19.64 -3.69 -5.89
N ALA A 182 -19.10 -3.46 -4.68
CA ALA A 182 -19.40 -2.26 -3.90
C ALA A 182 -18.98 -0.98 -4.63
N TYR A 183 -17.80 -0.95 -5.27
CA TYR A 183 -17.35 0.21 -6.02
C TYR A 183 -18.02 0.33 -7.40
N ALA A 184 -18.28 -0.79 -8.09
CA ALA A 184 -19.10 -0.77 -9.30
C ALA A 184 -20.47 -0.15 -9.03
N SER A 185 -21.14 -0.53 -7.92
CA SER A 185 -22.43 0.05 -7.51
C SER A 185 -22.36 1.58 -7.31
N ARG A 186 -21.17 2.12 -7.02
CA ARG A 186 -20.94 3.55 -6.80
C ARG A 186 -20.60 4.31 -8.09
N GLY A 187 -20.45 3.62 -9.22
CA GLY A 187 -20.19 4.19 -10.55
C GLY A 187 -18.75 4.09 -11.03
N TYR A 188 -17.90 3.31 -10.33
CA TYR A 188 -16.52 3.08 -10.73
C TYR A 188 -16.38 1.92 -11.73
N VAL A 189 -15.34 1.96 -12.56
CA VAL A 189 -14.77 0.76 -13.17
C VAL A 189 -13.84 0.15 -12.12
N SER A 190 -14.20 -1.00 -11.58
CA SER A 190 -13.42 -1.67 -10.53
C SER A 190 -12.58 -2.79 -11.14
N ILE A 191 -11.29 -2.82 -10.84
CA ILE A 191 -10.33 -3.72 -11.46
C ILE A 191 -9.61 -4.51 -10.37
N ALA A 192 -9.45 -5.82 -10.54
CA ALA A 192 -8.57 -6.66 -9.77
C ALA A 192 -7.59 -7.40 -10.67
N ILE A 193 -6.39 -7.68 -10.17
CA ILE A 193 -5.38 -8.47 -10.90
C ILE A 193 -4.85 -9.61 -10.05
N ASP A 194 -4.40 -10.68 -10.68
CA ASP A 194 -3.58 -11.68 -10.00
C ASP A 194 -2.12 -11.19 -9.96
N SER A 195 -1.65 -10.89 -8.76
CA SER A 195 -0.25 -10.55 -8.54
C SER A 195 0.67 -11.69 -8.92
N ARG A 196 1.97 -11.42 -9.11
CA ARG A 196 2.95 -12.44 -9.49
C ARG A 196 2.87 -13.66 -8.58
N TYR A 197 2.86 -14.85 -9.19
CA TYR A 197 2.79 -16.14 -8.50
C TYR A 197 1.54 -16.35 -7.63
N HIS A 198 0.41 -15.73 -7.96
CA HIS A 198 -0.88 -15.90 -7.26
C HIS A 198 -2.03 -16.16 -8.25
N GLY A 199 -3.17 -16.67 -7.76
CA GLY A 199 -4.35 -16.95 -8.59
C GLY A 199 -4.00 -17.82 -9.79
N GLU A 200 -4.39 -17.37 -10.99
CA GLU A 200 -4.09 -18.10 -12.24
C GLU A 200 -2.60 -18.15 -12.60
N ARG A 201 -1.75 -17.34 -11.93
CA ARG A 201 -0.29 -17.38 -12.07
C ARG A 201 0.38 -18.31 -11.07
N ALA A 202 -0.38 -19.06 -10.28
CA ALA A 202 0.12 -20.07 -9.36
C ALA A 202 -0.29 -21.48 -9.81
N HIS A 203 0.59 -22.45 -9.58
CA HIS A 203 0.37 -23.86 -9.93
C HIS A 203 0.11 -24.73 -8.69
N THR A 204 0.57 -24.28 -7.53
CA THR A 204 0.52 -24.98 -6.25
C THR A 204 0.29 -24.00 -5.11
N THR A 205 -0.01 -24.50 -3.92
CA THR A 205 -0.14 -23.69 -2.70
C THR A 205 1.18 -23.04 -2.23
N THR A 206 2.33 -23.47 -2.76
CA THR A 206 3.66 -22.96 -2.39
C THR A 206 4.28 -22.06 -3.45
N THR A 207 3.63 -21.89 -4.61
CA THR A 207 4.24 -21.25 -5.80
C THR A 207 4.87 -19.88 -5.50
N TYR A 208 4.22 -19.03 -4.70
CA TYR A 208 4.77 -17.73 -4.34
C TYR A 208 6.03 -17.85 -3.45
N VAL A 209 6.01 -18.75 -2.47
CA VAL A 209 7.16 -18.98 -1.58
C VAL A 209 8.33 -19.58 -2.37
N ASP A 210 8.05 -20.53 -3.24
CA ASP A 210 9.06 -21.16 -4.11
C ASP A 210 9.70 -20.12 -5.04
N ALA A 211 8.90 -19.20 -5.57
CA ALA A 211 9.40 -18.09 -6.38
C ALA A 211 10.32 -17.15 -5.59
N LEU A 212 9.96 -16.78 -4.35
CA LEU A 212 10.81 -15.96 -3.48
C LEU A 212 12.18 -16.64 -3.24
N VAL A 213 12.17 -17.93 -2.88
CA VAL A 213 13.40 -18.70 -2.63
C VAL A 213 14.24 -18.84 -3.90
N SER A 214 13.59 -19.06 -5.05
CA SER A 214 14.25 -19.09 -6.35
C SER A 214 14.89 -17.74 -6.67
N ALA A 215 14.20 -16.63 -6.44
CA ALA A 215 14.72 -15.29 -6.68
C ALA A 215 15.92 -14.96 -5.79
N TRP A 216 15.91 -15.40 -4.53
CA TRP A 216 17.09 -15.31 -3.66
C TRP A 216 18.30 -16.03 -4.29
N ARG A 217 18.14 -17.31 -4.67
CA ARG A 217 19.23 -18.14 -5.20
C ARG A 217 19.73 -17.66 -6.56
N LYS A 218 18.81 -17.41 -7.50
CA LYS A 218 19.14 -17.09 -8.90
C LYS A 218 19.30 -15.60 -9.18
N GLY A 219 18.54 -14.74 -8.50
CA GLY A 219 18.56 -13.28 -8.69
C GLY A 219 18.04 -12.80 -10.04
N ASP A 220 17.27 -13.64 -10.74
CA ASP A 220 16.77 -13.41 -12.08
C ASP A 220 15.36 -12.80 -12.10
N THR A 221 14.68 -12.73 -10.96
CA THR A 221 13.31 -12.23 -10.79
C THR A 221 13.18 -11.41 -9.51
N MET A 222 12.15 -10.58 -9.37
CA MET A 222 11.83 -9.78 -8.18
C MET A 222 10.37 -9.99 -7.74
N PRO A 223 10.03 -11.23 -7.34
CA PRO A 223 8.65 -11.67 -7.03
C PRO A 223 7.97 -10.93 -5.88
N PHE A 224 8.75 -10.33 -4.97
CA PHE A 224 8.21 -9.73 -3.75
C PHE A 224 7.35 -8.49 -4.06
N ILE A 225 7.96 -7.44 -4.62
CA ILE A 225 7.27 -6.16 -4.91
C ILE A 225 7.37 -5.82 -6.39
N PHE A 226 8.59 -5.80 -6.92
CA PHE A 226 8.91 -5.04 -8.13
C PHE A 226 8.31 -5.63 -9.42
N ASP A 227 8.24 -6.96 -9.57
CA ASP A 227 7.63 -7.53 -10.77
C ASP A 227 6.12 -7.30 -10.85
N THR A 228 5.43 -7.23 -9.71
CA THR A 228 4.01 -6.82 -9.71
C THR A 228 3.86 -5.32 -9.99
N VAL A 229 4.82 -4.48 -9.58
CA VAL A 229 4.79 -3.05 -9.93
C VAL A 229 5.01 -2.84 -11.43
N TRP A 230 5.83 -3.66 -12.08
CA TRP A 230 5.92 -3.66 -13.54
C TRP A 230 4.57 -3.98 -14.20
N ASP A 231 3.87 -5.02 -13.71
CA ASP A 231 2.52 -5.35 -14.20
C ASP A 231 1.56 -4.17 -14.06
N LEU A 232 1.64 -3.43 -12.95
CA LEU A 232 0.80 -2.27 -12.69
C LEU A 232 1.09 -1.12 -13.65
N ILE A 233 2.36 -0.86 -13.98
CA ILE A 233 2.71 0.12 -15.04
C ILE A 233 2.09 -0.29 -16.38
N LYS A 234 2.10 -1.58 -16.73
CA LYS A 234 1.48 -2.09 -17.97
C LYS A 234 -0.04 -2.08 -17.92
N LEU A 235 -0.62 -2.34 -16.76
CA LEU A 235 -2.05 -2.18 -16.54
C LEU A 235 -2.46 -0.72 -16.74
N ALA A 236 -1.66 0.25 -16.27
CA ALA A 236 -1.93 1.67 -16.53
C ALA A 236 -1.85 2.02 -18.03
N ASP A 237 -0.94 1.41 -18.81
CA ASP A 237 -0.93 1.53 -20.28
C ASP A 237 -2.26 1.05 -20.89
N TYR A 238 -2.81 -0.05 -20.35
CA TYR A 238 -4.10 -0.59 -20.76
C TYR A 238 -5.27 0.34 -20.40
N LEU A 239 -5.36 0.75 -19.13
CA LEU A 239 -6.50 1.50 -18.62
C LEU A 239 -6.67 2.89 -19.25
N VAL A 240 -5.57 3.59 -19.59
CA VAL A 240 -5.68 4.93 -20.20
C VAL A 240 -6.15 4.93 -21.65
N GLU A 241 -6.13 3.77 -22.31
CA GLU A 241 -6.62 3.60 -23.69
C GLU A 241 -8.06 3.06 -23.75
N ARG A 242 -8.63 2.66 -22.62
CA ARG A 242 -10.02 2.20 -22.60
C ARG A 242 -10.98 3.37 -22.81
N ASP A 243 -12.01 3.17 -23.61
CA ASP A 243 -13.00 4.21 -23.91
C ASP A 243 -13.97 4.48 -22.76
N ASP A 244 -14.13 3.55 -21.83
CA ASP A 244 -14.99 3.65 -20.66
C ASP A 244 -14.27 4.14 -19.39
N VAL A 245 -12.93 4.30 -19.43
CA VAL A 245 -12.12 4.78 -18.30
C VAL A 245 -11.66 6.21 -18.54
N ASP A 246 -11.77 7.05 -17.51
CA ASP A 246 -11.18 8.38 -17.51
C ASP A 246 -9.69 8.30 -17.13
N PRO A 247 -8.76 8.60 -18.05
CA PRO A 247 -7.32 8.44 -17.80
C PRO A 247 -6.78 9.38 -16.72
N ALA A 248 -7.52 10.45 -16.36
CA ALA A 248 -7.15 11.35 -15.28
C ALA A 248 -7.61 10.87 -13.89
N ARG A 249 -8.42 9.80 -13.83
CA ARG A 249 -9.12 9.36 -12.61
C ARG A 249 -8.97 7.86 -12.39
N ILE A 250 -7.72 7.44 -12.21
CA ILE A 250 -7.36 6.06 -11.87
C ILE A 250 -6.84 6.04 -10.42
N GLY A 251 -7.54 5.33 -9.55
CA GLY A 251 -7.14 5.04 -8.17
C GLY A 251 -6.45 3.68 -8.03
N ILE A 252 -5.67 3.50 -6.95
CA ILE A 252 -5.08 2.21 -6.59
C ILE A 252 -5.08 1.99 -5.08
N THR A 253 -5.41 0.77 -4.65
CA THR A 253 -5.38 0.35 -3.24
C THR A 253 -5.05 -1.14 -3.08
N GLY A 254 -4.65 -1.51 -1.87
CA GLY A 254 -4.36 -2.89 -1.48
C GLY A 254 -3.97 -2.98 -0.01
N GLU A 255 -4.10 -4.19 0.54
CA GLU A 255 -3.75 -4.51 1.92
C GLU A 255 -2.36 -5.18 2.02
N SER A 256 -1.55 -4.77 3.01
CA SER A 256 -0.30 -5.44 3.40
C SER A 256 0.73 -5.45 2.26
N LEU A 257 1.13 -6.62 1.76
CA LEU A 257 1.99 -6.74 0.58
C LEU A 257 1.42 -5.99 -0.63
N ARG A 258 0.09 -5.93 -0.74
CA ARG A 258 -0.56 -5.16 -1.78
C ARG A 258 -0.65 -3.68 -1.50
N GLY A 259 -0.61 -3.28 -0.23
CA GLY A 259 -0.40 -1.89 0.14
C GLY A 259 0.99 -1.42 -0.29
N MET A 260 2.01 -2.28 -0.19
CA MET A 260 3.34 -2.02 -0.78
C MET A 260 3.24 -1.87 -2.30
N HIS A 261 2.59 -2.80 -3.00
CA HIS A 261 2.40 -2.70 -4.45
C HIS A 261 1.68 -1.41 -4.86
N ALA A 262 0.61 -1.02 -4.17
CA ALA A 262 -0.12 0.23 -4.43
C ALA A 262 0.75 1.48 -4.23
N TRP A 263 1.54 1.52 -3.14
CA TRP A 263 2.49 2.59 -2.88
C TRP A 263 3.57 2.66 -3.97
N PHE A 264 4.25 1.55 -4.27
CA PHE A 264 5.32 1.55 -5.25
C PHE A 264 4.82 1.83 -6.67
N ALA A 265 3.64 1.34 -7.05
CA ALA A 265 3.02 1.65 -8.33
C ALA A 265 2.65 3.14 -8.43
N ALA A 266 2.07 3.72 -7.38
CA ALA A 266 1.79 5.15 -7.34
C ALA A 266 3.09 5.97 -7.38
N ALA A 267 4.15 5.57 -6.68
CA ALA A 267 5.44 6.26 -6.73
C ALA A 267 6.06 6.19 -8.14
N ALA A 268 6.01 5.01 -8.77
CA ALA A 268 6.61 4.74 -10.07
C ALA A 268 5.87 5.39 -11.25
N ASP A 269 4.54 5.42 -11.20
CA ASP A 269 3.68 5.84 -12.31
C ASP A 269 2.68 6.92 -11.89
N ALA A 270 2.73 8.06 -12.56
CA ALA A 270 1.90 9.22 -12.23
C ALA A 270 0.43 9.07 -12.67
N ARG A 271 0.10 8.08 -13.51
CA ARG A 271 -1.27 7.82 -13.99
C ARG A 271 -2.20 7.31 -12.90
N TYR A 272 -1.64 6.69 -11.85
CA TYR A 272 -2.37 6.44 -10.61
C TYR A 272 -2.60 7.76 -9.87
N SER A 273 -3.68 8.44 -10.22
CA SER A 273 -4.05 9.77 -9.74
C SER A 273 -4.36 9.84 -8.24
N VAL A 274 -4.82 8.74 -7.62
CA VAL A 274 -5.13 8.63 -6.19
C VAL A 274 -4.61 7.30 -5.65
N ALA A 275 -3.97 7.30 -4.48
CA ALA A 275 -3.43 6.08 -3.87
C ALA A 275 -3.87 5.92 -2.40
N VAL A 276 -4.29 4.71 -2.04
CA VAL A 276 -4.67 4.36 -0.66
C VAL A 276 -4.02 3.03 -0.23
N PRO A 277 -2.73 3.02 0.14
CA PRO A 277 -2.08 1.85 0.71
C PRO A 277 -2.60 1.56 2.13
N ILE A 278 -3.04 0.33 2.38
CA ILE A 278 -3.54 -0.12 3.69
C ILE A 278 -2.52 -1.07 4.32
N ILE A 279 -2.08 -0.78 5.55
CA ILE A 279 -1.09 -1.53 6.34
C ILE A 279 0.15 -1.98 5.53
N GLY A 280 0.58 -1.13 4.59
CA GLY A 280 1.58 -1.48 3.58
C GLY A 280 2.81 -0.57 3.50
N ILE A 281 2.80 0.61 4.10
CA ILE A 281 4.01 1.47 4.12
C ILE A 281 4.96 0.99 5.21
N GLN A 282 6.25 0.85 4.87
CA GLN A 282 7.28 0.44 5.83
C GLN A 282 8.59 1.18 5.53
N GLY A 283 9.25 1.68 6.57
CA GLY A 283 10.66 2.11 6.50
C GLY A 283 11.58 0.91 6.70
N PHE A 284 12.07 0.33 5.61
CA PHE A 284 12.87 -0.90 5.64
C PHE A 284 14.23 -0.69 6.30
N ARG A 285 14.93 0.41 5.96
CA ARG A 285 16.21 0.75 6.59
C ARG A 285 16.05 0.97 8.08
N TRP A 286 15.02 1.75 8.46
CA TRP A 286 14.70 1.99 9.85
C TRP A 286 14.44 0.69 10.61
N ALA A 287 13.72 -0.27 10.00
CA ALA A 287 13.42 -1.55 10.63
C ALA A 287 14.70 -2.39 10.85
N ILE A 288 15.66 -2.34 9.93
CA ILE A 288 16.97 -3.00 10.07
C ILE A 288 17.78 -2.34 11.19
N ASP A 289 17.92 -1.02 11.15
CA ASP A 289 18.72 -0.24 12.09
C ASP A 289 18.21 -0.40 13.54
N ASN A 290 16.89 -0.51 13.73
CA ASN A 290 16.23 -0.56 15.04
C ASN A 290 15.80 -1.97 15.49
N ASP A 291 16.24 -3.04 14.81
CA ASP A 291 15.87 -4.42 15.17
C ASP A 291 14.34 -4.65 15.21
N LYS A 292 13.64 -4.11 14.20
CA LYS A 292 12.18 -4.24 13.99
C LYS A 292 11.81 -4.90 12.67
N TRP A 293 12.74 -5.64 12.06
CA TRP A 293 12.53 -6.33 10.78
C TRP A 293 11.87 -7.72 10.91
N GLN A 294 11.82 -8.28 12.13
CA GLN A 294 11.46 -9.68 12.40
C GLN A 294 10.04 -10.01 11.93
N ALA A 295 9.04 -9.19 12.27
CA ALA A 295 7.66 -9.45 11.86
C ALA A 295 7.47 -9.46 10.34
N ARG A 296 8.27 -8.67 9.60
CA ARG A 296 8.30 -8.69 8.13
C ARG A 296 8.99 -9.96 7.64
N ALA A 297 10.16 -10.30 8.18
CA ALA A 297 10.88 -11.52 7.80
C ALA A 297 10.03 -12.77 8.05
N ASP A 298 9.36 -12.86 9.21
CA ASP A 298 8.48 -13.96 9.58
C ASP A 298 7.29 -14.11 8.63
N SER A 299 6.83 -13.03 7.98
CA SER A 299 5.72 -13.09 7.01
C SER A 299 6.05 -13.88 5.73
N ILE A 300 7.35 -14.05 5.43
CA ILE A 300 7.88 -14.85 4.32
C ILE A 300 9.06 -15.71 4.80
N LYS A 301 8.97 -16.22 6.03
CA LYS A 301 10.06 -16.92 6.75
C LYS A 301 10.85 -17.96 5.94
N PRO A 302 10.22 -18.81 5.10
CA PRO A 302 10.96 -19.80 4.33
C PRO A 302 12.05 -19.20 3.42
N LEU A 303 11.85 -17.98 2.91
CA LEU A 303 12.86 -17.24 2.17
C LEU A 303 14.09 -16.93 3.03
N PHE A 304 13.86 -16.37 4.22
CA PHE A 304 14.93 -15.98 5.13
C PHE A 304 15.65 -17.18 5.73
N GLU A 305 14.96 -18.30 5.97
CA GLU A 305 15.61 -19.55 6.37
C GLU A 305 16.49 -20.12 5.26
N ALA A 306 16.03 -20.11 4.01
CA ALA A 306 16.86 -20.52 2.87
C ALA A 306 18.11 -19.64 2.77
N ALA A 307 17.95 -18.31 2.88
CA ALA A 307 19.07 -17.37 2.85
C ALA A 307 20.04 -17.56 4.02
N ARG A 308 19.52 -17.76 5.24
CA ARG A 308 20.33 -18.05 6.42
C ARG A 308 21.20 -19.30 6.20
N ILE A 309 20.60 -20.38 5.70
CA ILE A 309 21.31 -21.65 5.43
C ILE A 309 22.36 -21.44 4.34
N ASP A 310 21.99 -20.83 3.21
CA ASP A 310 22.88 -20.60 2.06
C ASP A 310 24.07 -19.67 2.44
N LEU A 311 23.89 -18.78 3.42
CA LEU A 311 24.93 -17.89 3.97
C LEU A 311 25.74 -18.51 5.13
N GLY A 312 25.45 -19.74 5.55
CA GLY A 312 26.14 -20.40 6.66
C GLY A 312 25.90 -19.75 8.04
N LYS A 313 24.77 -19.07 8.21
CA LYS A 313 24.43 -18.35 9.46
C LYS A 313 23.65 -19.24 10.44
N SER A 314 23.87 -19.08 11.73
CA SER A 314 23.17 -19.84 12.78
C SER A 314 21.75 -19.33 13.06
N ALA A 315 21.48 -18.04 12.81
CA ALA A 315 20.19 -17.40 12.97
C ALA A 315 19.93 -16.41 11.82
N ILE A 316 18.66 -16.06 11.58
CA ILE A 316 18.32 -14.93 10.72
C ILE A 316 18.76 -13.67 11.49
N ASP A 317 19.73 -12.94 10.96
CA ASP A 317 20.28 -11.71 11.53
C ASP A 317 20.12 -10.52 10.55
N LYS A 318 20.56 -9.32 10.93
CA LYS A 318 20.49 -8.12 10.07
C LYS A 318 21.16 -8.33 8.71
N GLU A 319 22.29 -9.02 8.68
CA GLU A 319 23.04 -9.25 7.44
C GLU A 319 22.26 -10.17 6.49
N VAL A 320 21.64 -11.23 7.00
CA VAL A 320 20.73 -12.07 6.20
C VAL A 320 19.60 -11.22 5.62
N VAL A 321 19.06 -10.31 6.43
CA VAL A 321 17.94 -9.45 6.01
C VAL A 321 18.33 -8.48 4.90
N GLU A 322 19.42 -7.76 5.07
CA GLU A 322 19.97 -6.84 4.07
C GLU A 322 20.27 -7.57 2.75
N LYS A 323 20.96 -8.71 2.82
CA LYS A 323 21.29 -9.49 1.63
C LYS A 323 20.05 -9.98 0.89
N VAL A 324 19.01 -10.43 1.62
CA VAL A 324 17.75 -10.85 1.01
C VAL A 324 17.09 -9.69 0.26
N TRP A 325 17.03 -8.50 0.85
CA TRP A 325 16.45 -7.33 0.20
C TRP A 325 17.24 -6.90 -1.03
N ASP A 326 18.57 -6.78 -0.92
CA ASP A 326 19.45 -6.49 -2.06
C ASP A 326 19.22 -7.47 -3.22
N ARG A 327 18.93 -8.73 -2.88
CA ARG A 327 18.74 -9.77 -3.87
C ARG A 327 17.37 -9.77 -4.52
N ILE A 328 16.28 -9.61 -3.78
CA ILE A 328 14.91 -9.77 -4.32
C ILE A 328 14.21 -8.45 -4.63
N ALA A 329 14.71 -7.33 -4.08
CA ALA A 329 14.16 -5.98 -4.25
C ALA A 329 15.30 -4.94 -4.08
N PRO A 330 16.24 -4.84 -5.04
CA PRO A 330 17.39 -3.95 -4.92
C PRO A 330 16.99 -2.50 -4.64
N GLY A 331 17.58 -1.88 -3.61
CA GLY A 331 17.30 -0.50 -3.23
C GLY A 331 16.08 -0.30 -2.31
N LEU A 332 15.40 -1.39 -1.90
CA LEU A 332 14.20 -1.34 -1.06
C LEU A 332 14.41 -0.66 0.29
N ASP A 333 15.59 -0.82 0.89
CA ASP A 333 16.02 -0.25 2.16
C ASP A 333 17.04 0.89 1.99
N SER A 334 17.04 1.51 0.81
CA SER A 334 17.87 2.68 0.50
C SER A 334 17.12 3.65 -0.41
N GLU A 335 17.45 3.76 -1.70
CA GLU A 335 16.93 4.81 -2.57
C GLU A 335 15.42 4.71 -2.87
N PHE A 336 14.80 3.54 -2.70
CA PHE A 336 13.37 3.31 -2.91
C PHE A 336 12.56 3.18 -1.62
N ASP A 337 13.20 3.27 -0.46
CA ASP A 337 12.54 3.16 0.86
C ASP A 337 11.49 4.27 1.08
N ALA A 338 10.61 4.09 2.06
CA ALA A 338 9.50 5.00 2.39
C ALA A 338 9.88 6.48 2.53
N PRO A 339 11.02 6.84 3.15
CA PRO A 339 11.42 8.25 3.25
C PRO A 339 11.69 8.95 1.91
N TYR A 340 11.78 8.21 0.80
CA TYR A 340 12.12 8.74 -0.52
C TYR A 340 10.99 8.53 -1.53
N SER A 341 10.38 7.35 -1.58
CA SER A 341 9.36 7.04 -2.59
C SER A 341 7.95 7.46 -2.20
N VAL A 342 7.58 7.54 -0.91
CA VAL A 342 6.27 8.07 -0.49
C VAL A 342 6.13 9.57 -0.82
N PRO A 343 7.11 10.45 -0.50
CA PRO A 343 7.03 11.86 -0.89
C PRO A 343 6.94 12.09 -2.40
N ALA A 344 7.48 11.16 -3.22
CA ALA A 344 7.43 11.25 -4.67
C ALA A 344 6.00 11.13 -5.25
N ILE A 345 5.01 10.73 -4.44
CA ILE A 345 3.60 10.68 -4.86
C ILE A 345 3.00 12.09 -4.98
N ALA A 346 3.50 13.05 -4.21
CA ALA A 346 3.04 14.43 -4.23
C ALA A 346 3.03 15.01 -5.67
N PRO A 347 2.03 15.82 -6.05
CA PRO A 347 0.93 16.34 -5.22
C PRO A 347 -0.38 15.50 -5.28
N ARG A 348 -0.32 14.25 -5.78
CA ARG A 348 -1.51 13.41 -5.98
C ARG A 348 -2.11 12.97 -4.65
N PRO A 349 -3.44 12.88 -4.49
CA PRO A 349 -4.06 12.42 -3.25
C PRO A 349 -3.53 11.07 -2.75
N LEU A 350 -3.05 11.06 -1.51
CA LEU A 350 -2.50 9.90 -0.82
C LEU A 350 -3.09 9.79 0.58
N LEU A 351 -3.74 8.66 0.86
CA LEU A 351 -4.18 8.28 2.19
C LEU A 351 -3.44 7.03 2.64
N VAL A 352 -2.67 7.13 3.71
CA VAL A 352 -2.01 5.97 4.35
C VAL A 352 -2.87 5.50 5.51
N LEU A 353 -3.31 4.25 5.48
CA LEU A 353 -4.09 3.62 6.56
C LEU A 353 -3.24 2.56 7.24
N ASN A 354 -3.16 2.58 8.57
CA ASN A 354 -2.31 1.67 9.32
C ASN A 354 -2.92 1.25 10.67
N GLY A 355 -2.49 0.11 11.19
CA GLY A 355 -2.71 -0.23 12.60
C GLY A 355 -1.61 0.43 13.45
N ALA A 356 -1.96 1.04 14.58
CA ALA A 356 -0.96 1.69 15.44
C ALA A 356 0.00 0.67 16.09
N ASP A 357 -0.48 -0.56 16.29
CA ASP A 357 0.26 -1.66 16.91
C ASP A 357 0.75 -2.68 15.87
N ASP A 358 0.74 -2.34 14.58
CA ASP A 358 1.19 -3.22 13.51
C ASP A 358 2.72 -3.46 13.58
N PRO A 359 3.18 -4.68 13.92
CA PRO A 359 4.60 -4.95 14.05
C PRO A 359 5.32 -5.02 12.69
N ARG A 360 4.59 -5.17 11.58
CA ARG A 360 5.16 -5.19 10.22
C ARG A 360 5.29 -3.78 9.64
N CYS A 361 4.45 -2.85 10.07
CA CYS A 361 4.43 -1.46 9.63
C CYS A 361 4.49 -0.50 10.84
N PRO A 362 5.57 -0.56 11.65
CA PRO A 362 5.63 0.17 12.92
C PRO A 362 5.62 1.68 12.69
N LEU A 363 4.78 2.42 13.42
CA LEU A 363 4.62 3.87 13.29
C LEU A 363 5.93 4.65 13.52
N SER A 364 6.79 4.16 14.40
CA SER A 364 8.10 4.76 14.64
C SER A 364 9.00 4.74 13.39
N GLY A 365 8.84 3.75 12.50
CA GLY A 365 9.48 3.72 11.19
C GLY A 365 8.81 4.59 10.13
N LEU A 366 7.61 5.12 10.42
CA LEU A 366 6.84 5.99 9.52
C LEU A 366 6.98 7.47 9.82
N LYS A 367 7.56 7.85 10.96
CA LYS A 367 7.76 9.26 11.33
C LYS A 367 8.52 10.05 10.26
N THR A 368 9.69 9.56 9.84
CA THR A 368 10.49 10.24 8.79
C THR A 368 9.78 10.29 7.44
N PRO A 369 9.20 9.17 6.92
CA PRO A 369 8.33 9.21 5.74
C PRO A 369 7.19 10.23 5.84
N GLU A 370 6.47 10.28 6.96
CA GLU A 370 5.34 11.17 7.17
C GLU A 370 5.75 12.64 7.18
N GLU A 371 6.83 12.99 7.90
CA GLU A 371 7.37 14.35 7.95
C GLU A 371 7.79 14.84 6.57
N ARG A 372 8.54 14.02 5.82
CA ARG A 372 8.98 14.36 4.46
C ARG A 372 7.82 14.46 3.49
N THR A 373 6.84 13.56 3.59
CA THR A 373 5.64 13.58 2.74
C THR A 373 4.80 14.82 3.05
N SER A 374 4.57 15.13 4.32
CA SER A 374 3.87 16.35 4.74
C SER A 374 4.56 17.61 4.21
N ALA A 375 5.88 17.69 4.30
CA ALA A 375 6.65 18.80 3.75
C ALA A 375 6.51 18.89 2.21
N ALA A 376 6.51 17.74 1.51
CA ALA A 376 6.29 17.68 0.07
C ALA A 376 4.94 18.28 -0.32
N TYR A 377 3.85 17.80 0.28
CA TYR A 377 2.50 18.27 -0.03
C TYR A 377 2.30 19.75 0.34
N LYS A 378 2.88 20.22 1.46
CA LYS A 378 2.89 21.66 1.80
C LYS A 378 3.59 22.50 0.74
N SER A 379 4.73 22.05 0.22
CA SER A 379 5.48 22.78 -0.82
C SER A 379 4.71 22.91 -2.13
N PHE A 380 3.87 21.92 -2.46
CA PHE A 380 2.99 21.95 -3.63
C PHE A 380 1.67 22.68 -3.39
N GLY A 381 1.40 23.18 -2.18
CA GLY A 381 0.12 23.79 -1.83
C GLY A 381 -1.05 22.79 -1.79
N SER A 382 -0.74 21.51 -1.54
CA SER A 382 -1.70 20.40 -1.57
C SER A 382 -1.77 19.66 -0.24
N ALA A 383 -1.57 20.35 0.89
CA ALA A 383 -1.51 19.72 2.21
C ALA A 383 -2.78 18.92 2.57
N ASP A 384 -3.93 19.27 2.00
CA ASP A 384 -5.21 18.59 2.15
C ASP A 384 -5.32 17.25 1.40
N LYS A 385 -4.32 16.94 0.55
CA LYS A 385 -4.22 15.73 -0.27
C LYS A 385 -3.30 14.66 0.33
N PHE A 386 -2.81 14.85 1.56
CA PHE A 386 -2.08 13.82 2.30
C PHE A 386 -2.68 13.62 3.68
N LYS A 387 -2.93 12.36 4.04
CA LYS A 387 -3.38 11.97 5.39
C LYS A 387 -2.77 10.62 5.75
N LEU A 388 -2.31 10.48 6.99
CA LEU A 388 -1.95 9.21 7.60
C LEU A 388 -2.90 8.97 8.76
N ILE A 389 -3.55 7.81 8.79
CA ILE A 389 -4.41 7.38 9.90
C ILE A 389 -3.84 6.09 10.47
N ALA A 390 -3.61 6.09 11.78
CA ALA A 390 -3.21 4.90 12.52
C ALA A 390 -4.28 4.57 13.57
N GLU A 391 -4.90 3.40 13.48
CA GLU A 391 -5.96 2.98 14.40
C GLU A 391 -5.35 2.39 15.71
N PRO A 392 -5.61 2.99 16.90
CA PRO A 392 -5.12 2.47 18.17
C PRO A 392 -5.65 1.06 18.48
N GLY A 393 -4.82 0.18 19.04
CA GLY A 393 -5.23 -1.19 19.39
C GLY A 393 -5.27 -2.16 18.20
N ILE A 394 -5.00 -1.69 16.99
CA ILE A 394 -5.05 -2.49 15.77
C ILE A 394 -3.62 -2.89 15.35
N GLY A 395 -3.40 -4.20 15.25
CA GLY A 395 -2.17 -4.79 14.72
C GLY A 395 -2.16 -4.86 13.19
N HIS A 396 -1.57 -5.92 12.63
CA HIS A 396 -1.51 -6.12 11.18
C HIS A 396 -2.82 -6.68 10.59
N GLN A 397 -3.84 -5.83 10.51
CA GLN A 397 -5.18 -6.20 10.03
C GLN A 397 -5.89 -5.02 9.38
N MET A 398 -6.56 -5.25 8.24
CA MET A 398 -7.50 -4.30 7.67
C MET A 398 -8.84 -4.30 8.43
N THR A 399 -9.35 -3.11 8.75
CA THR A 399 -10.61 -2.91 9.47
C THR A 399 -11.69 -2.32 8.56
N SER A 400 -12.95 -2.45 8.96
CA SER A 400 -14.08 -1.81 8.28
C SER A 400 -13.96 -0.28 8.23
N SER A 401 -13.39 0.32 9.27
CA SER A 401 -13.10 1.76 9.34
C SER A 401 -12.09 2.15 8.26
N MET A 402 -11.00 1.39 8.09
CA MET A 402 -10.05 1.62 6.99
C MET A 402 -10.70 1.51 5.61
N VAL A 403 -11.55 0.50 5.38
CA VAL A 403 -12.26 0.33 4.10
C VAL A 403 -13.20 1.51 3.82
N LYS A 404 -13.86 2.03 4.86
CA LYS A 404 -14.70 3.22 4.76
C LYS A 404 -13.87 4.48 4.46
N GLU A 405 -12.78 4.73 5.20
CA GLU A 405 -11.91 5.90 4.95
C GLU A 405 -11.31 5.86 3.54
N ALA A 406 -10.90 4.67 3.06
CA ALA A 406 -10.45 4.50 1.68
C ALA A 406 -11.55 4.85 0.67
N SER A 407 -12.78 4.39 0.93
CA SER A 407 -13.95 4.68 0.10
C SER A 407 -14.25 6.18 0.01
N ASP A 408 -14.28 6.86 1.15
CA ASP A 408 -14.57 8.29 1.23
C ASP A 408 -13.44 9.10 0.56
N TRP A 409 -12.20 8.63 0.66
CA TRP A 409 -11.06 9.26 0.01
C TRP A 409 -11.13 9.17 -1.52
N PHE A 410 -11.50 8.01 -2.05
CA PHE A 410 -11.71 7.87 -3.49
C PHE A 410 -12.87 8.73 -3.98
N ASP A 411 -14.02 8.75 -3.30
CA ASP A 411 -15.17 9.60 -3.68
C ASP A 411 -14.85 11.09 -3.66
N ARG A 412 -13.91 11.52 -2.84
CA ARG A 412 -13.49 12.92 -2.76
C ARG A 412 -12.56 13.33 -3.91
N PHE A 413 -11.74 12.42 -4.40
CA PHE A 413 -10.59 12.75 -5.25
C PHE A 413 -10.62 12.14 -6.66
N LEU A 414 -11.56 11.24 -6.95
CA LEU A 414 -11.92 10.72 -8.27
C LEU A 414 -13.36 11.15 -8.60
#